data_AF-A0A1C5NH84-F1
#
_entry.id   AF-A0A1C5NH84-F1
#
_cell.length_a   1.000
_cell.length_b   1.000
_cell.length_c   1.000
_cell.angle_alpha   90.00
_cell.angle_beta   90.00
_cell.angle_gamma   90.00
#
_symmetry.space_group_name_H-M   'P 1'
#
loop_
_entity.id
_entity.type
_entity.pdbx_description
1 polymer ?
#
loop_
_entity_poly.entity_id
_entity_poly.type
_entity_poly.pdbx_seq_one_letter_code
_entity_poly.pdbx_strand_id
1 'polypeptide(L)' 'MIIDGFSEKYEHSKITYVIGAYSTIHDCWYPRGEFENIEEAQDKLNDLCRRKYGKFAIFERIRSEVLTKLN' A
#
# COMPACT_ATOMS: atom_id res chain seq x y z
N MET A 1 23.71 -13.70 24.10
CA MET A 1 23.25 -12.48 23.42
C MET A 1 21.75 -12.64 23.24
N ILE A 2 20.99 -12.08 24.18
CA ILE A 2 19.53 -12.11 24.15
C ILE A 2 19.15 -10.97 23.21
N ILE A 3 18.52 -11.30 22.10
CA ILE A 3 17.95 -10.30 21.20
C ILE A 3 16.73 -9.79 21.95
N ASP A 4 16.91 -8.67 22.66
CA ASP A 4 15.80 -7.93 23.26
C ASP A 4 14.80 -7.66 22.14
N GLY A 5 13.65 -8.33 22.25
CA GLY A 5 12.56 -8.19 21.32
C GLY A 5 12.20 -6.72 21.22
N PHE A 6 11.99 -6.25 19.99
CA PHE A 6 11.39 -4.96 19.68
C PHE A 6 10.08 -4.80 20.45
N SER A 7 10.23 -4.29 21.66
CA SER A 7 9.18 -3.94 22.59
C SER A 7 9.23 -2.43 22.62
N GLU A 8 8.07 -1.79 22.44
CA GLU A 8 7.87 -0.34 22.30
C GLU A 8 8.10 0.16 20.86
N LYS A 9 7.11 0.64 20.12
CA LYS A 9 5.81 1.22 20.45
C LYS A 9 4.84 0.84 19.33
N TYR A 10 3.62 0.46 19.67
CA TYR A 10 2.50 0.45 18.72
C TYR A 10 2.21 1.90 18.30
N GLU A 11 3.09 2.50 17.51
CA GLU A 11 2.66 3.54 16.58
C GLU A 11 1.71 2.82 15.63
N HIS A 12 0.44 3.19 15.67
CA HIS A 12 -0.60 2.68 14.78
C HIS A 12 -0.21 2.96 13.32
N SER A 13 0.69 2.15 12.77
CA SER A 13 1.04 2.17 11.37
C SER A 13 -0.21 1.74 10.62
N LYS A 14 -0.95 2.71 10.10
CA LYS A 14 -2.15 2.44 9.33
C LYS A 14 -1.69 1.93 7.97
N ILE A 15 -1.76 0.61 7.82
CA ILE A 15 -1.54 -0.05 6.54
C ILE A 15 -2.80 0.17 5.70
N THR A 16 -2.62 0.71 4.50
CA THR A 16 -3.64 0.77 3.45
C THR A 16 -3.14 0.06 2.20
N TYR A 17 -4.05 -0.34 1.32
CA TYR A 17 -3.75 -1.08 0.11
C TYR A 17 -4.05 -0.22 -1.11
N VAL A 18 -3.02 0.08 -1.90
CA VAL A 18 -3.12 0.94 -3.07
C VAL A 18 -3.11 0.10 -4.34
N ILE A 19 -4.11 0.28 -5.20
CA ILE A 19 -4.08 -0.28 -6.56
C ILE A 19 -3.27 0.64 -7.45
N GLY A 20 -2.16 0.12 -7.98
CA GLY A 20 -1.36 0.79 -9.00
C GLY A 20 -1.76 0.35 -10.40
N ALA A 21 -1.79 1.29 -11.33
CA ALA A 21 -1.88 1.04 -12.77
C ALA A 21 -0.52 1.34 -13.42
N TYR A 22 0.04 0.39 -14.15
CA TYR A 22 1.32 0.58 -14.81
C TYR A 22 1.14 1.30 -16.14
N SER A 23 1.89 2.38 -16.33
CA SER A 23 2.01 3.07 -17.61
C SER A 23 3.27 2.60 -18.32
N THR A 24 3.11 2.02 -19.51
CA THR A 24 4.25 1.68 -20.39
C THR A 24 4.91 2.92 -20.98
N ILE A 25 4.19 4.05 -21.07
CA ILE A 25 4.70 5.30 -21.66
C ILE A 25 5.69 5.97 -20.70
N HIS A 26 5.38 5.95 -19.40
CA HIS A 26 6.18 6.61 -18.36
C HIS A 26 7.04 5.64 -17.54
N ASP A 27 6.97 4.34 -17.85
CA ASP A 27 7.65 3.25 -17.15
C ASP A 27 7.50 3.32 -15.62
N CYS A 28 6.27 3.59 -15.16
CA CYS A 28 6.00 3.78 -13.74
C CYS A 28 4.57 3.40 -13.36
N TRP A 29 4.35 3.27 -12.05
CA TRP A 29 3.05 2.94 -11.46
C TRP A 29 2.34 4.21 -11.00
N TYR A 30 1.08 4.36 -11.41
CA TYR A 30 0.21 5.44 -10.95
C TYR A 30 -0.84 4.90 -9.97
N PRO A 31 -1.06 5.59 -8.83
CA PRO A 31 -2.10 5.19 -7.90
C PRO A 31 -3.48 5.39 -8.54
N ARG A 32 -4.35 4.39 -8.40
CA ARG A 32 -5.70 4.38 -8.96
C ARG A 32 -6.80 4.32 -7.89
N GLY A 33 -6.46 3.82 -6.70
CA GLY A 33 -7.34 3.77 -5.55
C GLY A 33 -6.58 3.28 -4.32
N GLU A 34 -7.04 3.67 -3.14
CA GLU A 34 -6.49 3.31 -1.84
C GLU A 34 -7.61 2.78 -0.95
N PHE A 35 -7.37 1.66 -0.27
CA PHE A 35 -8.36 0.92 0.49
C PHE A 35 -7.81 0.57 1.88
N GLU A 36 -8.68 0.50 2.88
CA GLU A 36 -8.27 0.09 4.23
C GLU A 36 -8.25 -1.44 4.38
N ASN A 37 -9.03 -2.15 3.56
CA ASN A 37 -9.11 -3.61 3.55
C ASN A 37 -8.52 -4.18 2.25
N ILE A 38 -7.72 -5.24 2.38
CA ILE A 38 -7.13 -5.98 1.26
C ILE A 38 -8.19 -6.67 0.38
N GLU A 39 -9.28 -7.13 0.97
CA GLU A 39 -10.38 -7.81 0.27
C GLU A 39 -11.06 -6.86 -0.73
N GLU A 40 -11.34 -5.61 -0.31
CA GLU A 40 -11.88 -4.57 -1.19
C GLU A 40 -10.92 -4.23 -2.32
N ALA A 41 -9.62 -4.15 -2.02
CA ALA A 41 -8.59 -3.90 -3.02
C ALA A 41 -8.50 -5.06 -4.05
N GLN A 42 -8.62 -6.31 -3.60
CA GLN A 42 -8.62 -7.50 -4.45
C GLN A 42 -9.85 -7.57 -5.34
N ASP A 43 -11.05 -7.33 -4.81
CA ASP A 43 -12.28 -7.28 -5.59
C ASP A 43 -12.20 -6.21 -6.68
N LYS A 44 -11.70 -5.03 -6.33
CA LYS A 44 -11.52 -3.96 -7.30
C LYS A 44 -10.45 -4.32 -8.35
N LEU A 45 -9.34 -4.94 -7.95
CA LEU A 45 -8.31 -5.41 -8.87
C LEU A 45 -8.88 -6.44 -9.87
N ASN A 46 -9.67 -7.39 -9.39
CA ASN A 46 -10.32 -8.41 -10.22
C ASN A 46 -11.25 -7.78 -11.25
N ASP A 47 -12.06 -6.80 -10.85
CA ASP A 47 -12.92 -6.04 -11.76
C ASP A 47 -12.13 -5.27 -12.83
N LEU A 48 -10.98 -4.70 -12.47
CA LEU A 48 -10.11 -3.99 -13.40
C LEU A 48 -9.42 -4.94 -14.38
N CYS A 49 -8.96 -6.09 -13.90
CA CYS A 49 -8.35 -7.15 -14.72
C CYS A 49 -9.36 -7.75 -15.71
N ARG A 50 -10.63 -7.95 -15.29
CA ARG A 50 -11.71 -8.43 -16.18
C ARG A 50 -11.95 -7.52 -17.38
N ARG A 51 -11.80 -6.21 -17.18
CA ARG A 51 -11.97 -5.21 -18.24
C ARG A 51 -10.76 -5.09 -19.18
N LYS A 52 -9.71 -5.91 -18.99
CA LYS A 52 -8.49 -5.97 -19.82
C LYS A 52 -7.75 -4.64 -20.02
N TYR A 53 -7.85 -3.72 -19.06
CA TYR A 53 -7.22 -2.41 -19.18
C TYR A 53 -5.79 -2.40 -18.64
N GLY A 54 -4.78 -2.83 -19.38
CA GLY A 54 -3.38 -2.70 -18.93
C GLY A 54 -3.02 -3.55 -17.70
N LYS A 55 -1.90 -3.23 -17.05
CA LYS A 55 -1.37 -3.99 -15.91
C LYS A 55 -1.69 -3.31 -14.60
N PHE A 56 -2.18 -4.07 -13.63
CA PHE A 56 -2.49 -3.61 -12.29
C PHE A 56 -1.79 -4.45 -11.22
N ALA A 57 -1.53 -3.85 -10.07
CA ALA A 57 -1.00 -4.52 -8.89
C ALA A 57 -1.50 -3.82 -7.62
N ILE A 58 -1.48 -4.53 -6.49
CA ILE A 58 -1.75 -3.97 -5.17
C ILE A 58 -0.42 -3.73 -4.46
N PHE A 59 -0.29 -2.59 -3.81
CA PHE A 59 0.84 -2.19 -3.01
C PHE A 59 0.38 -1.92 -1.58
N GLU A 60 1.15 -2.37 -0.60
CA GLU A 60 0.94 -1.94 0.79
C GLU A 60 1.53 -0.54 0.97
N ARG A 61 0.72 0.37 1.51
CA ARG A 61 1.14 1.70 1.90
C ARG A 61 1.14 1.78 3.42
N ILE A 62 2.33 1.90 3.98
CA ILE A 62 2.54 2.03 5.41
C ILE A 62 2.66 3.53 5.72
N ARG A 63 1.64 4.12 6.32
CA ARG A 63 1.74 5.47 6.88
C ARG A 63 2.26 5.36 8.31
N SER A 64 3.50 5.80 8.52
CA SER A 64 4.08 5.95 9.84
C SER A 64 3.90 7.41 10.28
N GLU A 65 3.14 7.63 11.35
CA GLU A 65 2.96 8.95 11.97
C GLU A 65 4.11 9.28 12.94
N VAL A 66 5.37 9.14 12.51
CA VAL A 66 6.48 9.66 13.30
C VAL A 66 6.57 11.17 13.03
N LEU A 67 5.88 11.97 13.84
CA LEU A 67 6.19 13.38 13.99
C LEU A 67 7.53 13.49 14.73
N THR A 68 8.64 13.46 13.99
CA THR A 68 9.95 13.76 14.59
C THR A 68 9.96 15.25 14.93
N LYS A 69 9.63 15.59 16.18
CA LYS A 69 9.84 16.93 16.71
C LYS A 69 11.35 17.10 16.86
N LEU A 70 11.98 17.80 15.91
CA LEU A 70 13.35 18.27 16.05
C LEU A 70 13.36 19.24 17.24
N ASN A 71 13.98 18.84 18.35
CA ASN A 71 14.34 19.74 19.45
C ASN A 71 15.71 20.35 19.17
#